data_AF-A0A1Z9U0L2-F1
#
_entry.id   AF-A0A1Z9U0L2-F1
#
_cell.length_a   1.000
_cell.length_b   1.000
_cell.length_c   1.000
_cell.angle_alpha   90.00
_cell.angle_beta   90.00
_cell.angle_gamma   90.00
#
_symmetry.space_group_name_H-M   'P 1'
#
loop_
_entity.id
_entity.type
_entity.pdbx_description
1 polymer ?
#
loop_
_entity_poly.entity_id
_entity_poly.type
_entity_poly.pdbx_seq_one_letter_code
_entity_poly.pdbx_strand_id
1 'polypeptide(L)'
;MSVIDRVKTHFETLQTITIEVPEWKDEHGNPSVFYSEPLTLEQKNIIFKKSNNFQDLTVLVDLLMMKLMVKNDKGDLVKAFDPFDKLALQKKADSNIIASIANKILVDTSLEESVKK
;
A
#
# COMPACT_ATOMS: atom_id res chain seq x y z
N MET A 1 -18.41 5.13 25.56
CA MET A 1 -17.57 4.47 24.55
C MET A 1 -17.49 3.00 24.88
N SER A 2 -17.95 2.17 23.94
CA SER A 2 -17.83 0.71 24.02
C SER A 2 -16.44 0.26 23.59
N VAL A 3 -16.08 -1.00 23.87
CA VAL A 3 -14.81 -1.58 23.40
C VAL A 3 -14.67 -1.44 21.88
N ILE A 4 -15.78 -1.58 21.14
CA ILE A 4 -15.80 -1.42 19.68
C ILE A 4 -15.50 0.02 19.22
N ASP A 5 -15.91 1.04 19.98
CA ASP A 5 -15.56 2.44 19.67
C ASP A 5 -14.06 2.65 19.79
N ARG A 6 -13.42 2.07 20.82
CA ARG A 6 -11.97 2.17 21.01
C ARG A 6 -11.20 1.52 19.86
N VAL A 7 -11.68 0.39 19.33
CA VAL A 7 -11.09 -0.27 18.16
C VAL A 7 -11.18 0.60 16.91
N LYS A 8 -12.33 1.24 16.68
CA LYS A 8 -12.53 2.17 15.56
C LYS A 8 -11.63 3.38 15.68
N THR A 9 -11.62 4.02 16.86
CA THR A 9 -10.77 5.18 17.12
C THR A 9 -9.29 4.83 16.96
N HIS A 10 -8.84 3.66 17.43
CA HIS A 10 -7.47 3.20 17.19
C HIS A 10 -7.15 3.12 15.69
N PHE A 11 -8.04 2.52 14.88
CA PHE A 11 -7.84 2.45 13.44
C PHE A 11 -7.79 3.84 12.78
N GLU A 12 -8.62 4.79 13.23
CA GLU A 12 -8.61 6.17 12.74
C GLU A 12 -7.34 6.94 13.16
N THR A 13 -6.66 6.52 14.24
CA THR A 13 -5.37 7.10 14.63
C THR A 13 -4.20 6.61 13.77
N LEU A 14 -4.37 5.52 13.02
CA LEU A 14 -3.34 5.02 12.13
C LEU A 14 -3.19 6.00 10.95
N GLN A 15 -1.98 6.54 10.81
CA GLN A 15 -1.71 7.57 9.81
C GLN A 15 -1.51 6.97 8.42
N THR A 16 -1.82 7.78 7.40
CA THR A 16 -1.42 7.46 6.02
C THR A 16 0.10 7.54 5.94
N ILE A 17 0.74 6.45 5.52
CA ILE A 17 2.18 6.42 5.33
C ILE A 17 2.58 7.00 3.98
N THR A 18 3.78 7.56 3.94
CA THR A 18 4.41 8.01 2.70
C THR A 18 5.48 7.00 2.31
N ILE A 19 5.44 6.54 1.07
CA ILE A 19 6.35 5.55 0.50
C ILE A 19 7.06 6.20 -0.69
N GLU A 20 8.34 6.51 -0.51
CA GLU A 20 9.20 6.99 -1.58
C GLU A 20 9.85 5.81 -2.31
N VAL A 21 9.81 5.85 -3.65
CA VAL A 21 10.39 4.82 -4.52
C VAL A 21 11.42 5.49 -5.44
N PRO A 22 12.71 5.49 -5.06
CA PRO A 22 13.76 6.18 -5.82
C PRO A 22 14.06 5.56 -7.18
N GLU A 23 13.68 4.30 -7.38
CA GLU A 23 13.83 3.58 -8.64
C GLU A 23 12.82 4.03 -9.70
N TRP A 24 11.67 4.54 -9.26
CA TRP A 24 10.63 5.08 -10.14
C TRP A 24 10.77 6.59 -10.09
N LYS A 25 11.48 7.13 -11.08
CA LYS A 25 11.74 8.57 -11.15
C LYS A 25 10.80 9.23 -12.14
N ASP A 26 10.29 10.38 -11.74
CA ASP A 26 9.51 11.26 -12.62
C ASP A 26 10.41 11.93 -13.67
N GLU A 27 9.82 12.67 -14.61
CA GLU A 27 10.54 13.34 -15.72
C GLU A 27 11.66 14.30 -15.25
N HIS A 28 11.57 14.77 -14.02
CA HIS A 28 12.56 15.65 -13.38
C HIS A 28 13.64 14.88 -12.58
N GLY A 29 13.61 13.55 -12.57
CA GLY A 29 14.56 12.71 -11.83
C GLY A 29 14.26 12.57 -10.33
N ASN A 30 13.13 13.11 -9.86
CA ASN A 30 12.67 12.99 -8.48
C ASN A 30 12.07 11.61 -8.22
N PRO A 31 12.20 11.05 -6.99
CA PRO A 31 11.57 9.78 -6.63
C PRO A 31 10.04 9.91 -6.66
N SER A 32 9.36 8.87 -7.13
CA SER A 32 7.91 8.81 -7.05
C SER A 32 7.47 8.60 -5.61
N VAL A 33 6.52 9.45 -5.18
CA VAL A 33 6.00 9.48 -3.81
C VAL A 33 4.59 8.94 -3.80
N PHE A 34 4.38 7.86 -3.05
CA PHE A 34 3.08 7.25 -2.85
C PHE A 34 2.60 7.42 -1.41
N TYR A 35 1.30 7.34 -1.24
CA TYR A 35 0.61 7.38 0.04
C TYR A 35 -0.16 6.09 0.21
N SER A 36 -0.19 5.56 1.44
CA SER A 36 -0.91 4.34 1.72
C SER A 36 -1.62 4.40 3.05
N GLU A 37 -2.91 4.09 3.03
CA GLU A 37 -3.71 3.97 4.25
C GLU A 37 -3.48 2.62 4.94
N PRO A 38 -3.70 2.52 6.26
CA PRO A 38 -3.68 1.24 6.97
C PRO A 38 -4.62 0.20 6.35
N LEU A 39 -4.22 -1.07 6.38
CA LEU A 39 -5.03 -2.18 5.86
C LEU A 39 -6.02 -2.70 6.91
N THR A 40 -7.29 -2.81 6.55
CA THR A 40 -8.27 -3.53 7.37
C THR A 40 -8.18 -5.05 7.17
N LEU A 41 -8.75 -5.82 8.11
CA LEU A 41 -8.86 -7.28 7.97
C LEU A 41 -9.62 -7.70 6.71
N GLU A 42 -10.65 -6.95 6.31
CA GLU A 42 -11.41 -7.22 5.09
C GLU A 42 -10.53 -7.05 3.85
N GLN A 43 -9.77 -5.96 3.77
CA GLN A 43 -8.85 -5.70 2.66
C GLN A 43 -7.77 -6.78 2.57
N LYS A 44 -7.18 -7.17 3.71
CA LYS A 44 -6.26 -8.31 3.78
C LYS A 44 -6.93 -9.58 3.22
N ASN A 45 -8.15 -9.90 3.65
CA ASN A 45 -8.85 -11.10 3.20
C ASN A 45 -9.17 -11.09 1.69
N ILE A 46 -9.53 -9.94 1.11
CA ILE A 46 -9.74 -9.81 -0.34
C ILE A 46 -8.46 -10.14 -1.12
N ILE A 47 -7.33 -9.60 -0.66
CA ILE A 47 -6.01 -9.84 -1.25
C ILE A 47 -5.65 -11.32 -1.15
N PHE A 48 -5.79 -11.92 0.04
CA PHE A 48 -5.51 -13.35 0.26
C PHE A 48 -6.43 -14.30 -0.51
N LYS A 49 -7.72 -13.96 -0.69
CA LYS A 49 -8.68 -14.80 -1.43
C LYS A 49 -8.47 -14.77 -2.94
N LYS A 50 -8.02 -13.64 -3.49
CA LYS A 50 -7.66 -13.54 -4.91
C LYS A 50 -6.48 -14.43 -5.26
N SER A 51 -5.59 -14.64 -4.31
CA SER A 51 -4.48 -15.57 -4.43
C SER A 51 -4.97 -16.98 -4.15
N ASN A 52 -5.19 -17.78 -5.21
CA ASN A 52 -5.50 -19.20 -5.04
C ASN A 52 -4.40 -19.97 -4.28
N ASN A 53 -3.21 -19.37 -4.06
CA ASN A 53 -2.11 -19.89 -3.26
C ASN A 53 -1.31 -18.78 -2.57
N PHE A 54 -0.78 -19.06 -1.37
CA PHE A 54 0.07 -18.15 -0.56
C PHE A 54 1.40 -17.75 -1.25
N GLN A 55 1.81 -18.50 -2.27
CA GLN A 55 3.04 -18.26 -3.03
C GLN A 55 2.81 -17.39 -4.27
N ASP A 56 1.57 -16.97 -4.53
CA ASP A 56 1.25 -16.23 -5.74
C ASP A 56 1.72 -14.78 -5.63
N LEU A 57 2.92 -14.50 -6.14
CA LEU A 57 3.55 -13.18 -6.10
C LEU A 57 2.74 -12.11 -6.83
N THR A 58 1.74 -12.49 -7.65
CA THR A 58 0.86 -11.51 -8.30
C THR A 58 -0.02 -10.77 -7.30
N VAL A 59 -0.20 -11.33 -6.10
CA VAL A 59 -0.89 -10.71 -4.97
C VAL A 59 -0.27 -9.39 -4.54
N LEU A 60 1.06 -9.26 -4.67
CA LEU A 60 1.78 -8.06 -4.28
C LEU A 60 1.37 -6.89 -5.19
N VAL A 61 1.15 -7.16 -6.47
CA VAL A 61 0.64 -6.18 -7.42
C VAL A 61 -0.79 -5.78 -7.07
N ASP A 62 -1.68 -6.73 -6.75
CA ASP A 62 -3.04 -6.40 -6.31
C ASP A 62 -3.05 -5.54 -5.03
N LEU A 63 -2.14 -5.82 -4.08
CA LEU A 63 -1.96 -4.99 -2.88
C LEU A 63 -1.55 -3.56 -3.24
N LEU A 64 -0.53 -3.39 -4.10
CA LEU A 64 -0.07 -2.07 -4.54
C LEU A 64 -1.20 -1.29 -5.22
N MET A 65 -1.93 -1.91 -6.14
CA MET A 65 -3.05 -1.28 -6.84
C MET A 65 -4.21 -0.90 -5.90
N MET A 66 -4.39 -1.66 -4.81
CA MET A 66 -5.43 -1.40 -3.83
C MET A 66 -5.07 -0.26 -2.88
N LYS A 67 -3.78 -0.12 -2.54
CA LYS A 67 -3.34 0.68 -1.39
C LYS A 67 -2.43 1.85 -1.73
N LEU A 68 -1.81 1.88 -2.90
CA LEU A 68 -1.00 3.02 -3.31
C LEU A 68 -1.87 4.11 -3.91
N MET A 69 -1.69 5.30 -3.37
CA MET A 69 -2.29 6.54 -3.81
C MET A 69 -1.20 7.55 -4.15
N VAL A 70 -1.52 8.48 -5.04
CA VAL A 70 -0.68 9.64 -5.36
C VAL A 70 -1.49 10.90 -5.12
N LYS A 71 -0.79 12.01 -4.84
CA LYS A 71 -1.41 13.31 -4.71
C LYS A 71 -1.59 13.92 -6.10
N ASN A 72 -2.82 14.25 -6.47
CA ASN A 72 -3.07 14.96 -7.73
C ASN A 72 -2.71 16.46 -7.59
N ASP A 73 -2.82 17.20 -8.69
CA ASP A 73 -2.54 18.65 -8.75
C ASP A 73 -3.41 19.49 -7.77
N LYS A 74 -4.61 19.00 -7.43
CA LYS A 74 -5.54 19.64 -6.48
C LYS A 74 -5.24 19.31 -5.02
N GLY A 75 -4.34 18.36 -4.79
CA GLY A 75 -3.95 17.90 -3.47
C GLY A 75 -4.75 16.72 -2.93
N ASP A 76 -5.66 16.14 -3.71
CA ASP A 76 -6.42 14.96 -3.32
C ASP A 76 -5.62 13.66 -3.54
N LEU A 77 -5.81 12.69 -2.66
CA LEU A 77 -5.25 11.34 -2.82
C LEU A 77 -6.12 10.54 -3.80
N VAL A 78 -5.52 10.14 -4.92
CA VAL A 78 -6.15 9.30 -5.95
C VAL A 78 -5.34 8.02 -6.14
N LYS A 79 -5.96 6.97 -6.68
CA LYS A 79 -5.24 5.71 -6.95
C LYS A 79 -4.04 5.96 -7.85
N ALA A 80 -2.91 5.35 -7.48
CA ALA A 80 -1.66 5.46 -8.22
C ALA A 80 -1.69 4.74 -9.58
N PHE A 81 -2.48 3.66 -9.67
CA PHE A 81 -2.51 2.76 -10.83
C PHE A 81 -3.94 2.49 -11.27
N ASP A 82 -4.13 2.33 -12.56
CA ASP A 82 -5.37 1.89 -13.19
C ASP A 82 -5.43 0.35 -13.29
N PRO A 83 -6.61 -0.30 -13.28
CA PRO A 83 -6.77 -1.72 -13.59
C PRO A 83 -5.96 -2.24 -14.78
N PHE A 84 -5.76 -1.43 -15.83
CA PHE A 84 -4.98 -1.82 -17.02
C PHE A 84 -3.46 -1.86 -16.77
N ASP A 85 -2.94 -1.13 -15.78
CA ASP A 85 -1.51 -1.12 -15.43
C ASP A 85 -1.07 -2.42 -14.76
N LYS A 86 -2.01 -3.24 -14.28
CA LYS A 86 -1.73 -4.53 -13.62
C LYS A 86 -0.77 -5.40 -14.44
N LEU A 87 -0.98 -5.48 -15.75
CA LEU A 87 -0.16 -6.32 -16.62
C LEU A 87 1.26 -5.77 -16.76
N ALA A 88 1.42 -4.45 -16.79
CA ALA A 88 2.73 -3.80 -16.82
C ALA A 88 3.46 -4.03 -15.49
N LEU A 89 2.80 -3.85 -14.35
CA LEU A 89 3.37 -4.11 -13.03
C LEU A 89 3.81 -5.57 -12.88
N GLN A 90 3.06 -6.54 -13.40
CA GLN A 90 3.43 -7.95 -13.32
C GLN A 90 4.58 -8.38 -14.24
N LYS A 91 4.68 -7.79 -15.43
CA LYS A 91 5.60 -8.26 -16.48
C LYS A 91 6.80 -7.36 -16.73
N LYS A 92 6.75 -6.11 -16.28
CA LYS A 92 7.73 -5.06 -16.61
C LYS A 92 8.29 -4.35 -15.39
N ALA A 93 7.71 -4.49 -14.21
CA ALA A 93 8.28 -3.94 -12.98
C ALA A 93 9.29 -4.89 -12.34
N ASP A 94 10.27 -4.32 -11.62
CA ASP A 94 11.22 -5.07 -10.82
C ASP A 94 10.50 -5.72 -9.61
N SER A 95 10.58 -7.05 -9.52
CA SER A 95 9.90 -7.82 -8.49
C SER A 95 10.38 -7.49 -7.07
N ASN A 96 11.65 -7.12 -6.88
CA ASN A 96 12.18 -6.74 -5.57
C ASN A 96 11.62 -5.40 -5.12
N ILE A 97 11.46 -4.45 -6.05
CA ILE A 97 10.88 -3.14 -5.73
C ILE A 97 9.41 -3.28 -5.36
N ILE A 98 8.65 -4.07 -6.13
CA ILE A 98 7.25 -4.41 -5.80
C ILE A 98 7.14 -5.05 -4.41
N ALA A 99 7.99 -6.04 -4.11
CA ALA A 99 7.99 -6.70 -2.80
C ALA A 99 8.38 -5.75 -1.66
N SER A 100 9.35 -4.86 -1.88
CA SER A 100 9.78 -3.86 -0.88
C SER A 100 8.63 -2.90 -0.52
N ILE A 101 7.95 -2.36 -1.53
CA ILE A 101 6.79 -1.48 -1.35
C ILE A 101 5.66 -2.22 -0.64
N ALA A 102 5.33 -3.45 -1.08
CA ALA A 102 4.31 -4.28 -0.45
C ALA A 102 4.60 -4.53 1.03
N ASN A 103 5.86 -4.84 1.37
CA ASN A 103 6.28 -5.03 2.76
C ASN A 103 6.13 -3.75 3.58
N LYS A 104 6.47 -2.57 3.04
CA LYS A 104 6.24 -1.30 3.75
C LYS A 104 4.77 -1.11 4.13
N ILE A 105 3.84 -1.40 3.22
CA ILE A 105 2.39 -1.32 3.47
C ILE A 105 1.95 -2.32 4.56
N LEU A 106 2.47 -3.54 4.51
CA LEU A 106 2.12 -4.62 5.45
C LEU A 106 2.72 -4.43 6.84
N VAL A 107 3.99 -4.01 6.91
CA VAL A 107 4.74 -3.80 8.15
C VAL A 107 4.16 -2.63 8.92
N ASP A 108 3.78 -1.53 8.27
CA ASP A 108 3.21 -0.39 8.97
C ASP A 108 1.82 -0.70 9.54
N THR A 109 1.03 -1.52 8.83
CA THR A 109 -0.22 -2.07 9.40
C THR A 109 0.04 -2.95 10.64
N SER A 110 1.25 -3.51 10.78
CA SER A 110 1.64 -4.36 11.90
C SER A 110 2.42 -3.62 12.99
N LEU A 111 2.97 -2.43 12.71
CA LEU A 111 3.80 -1.67 13.65
C LEU A 111 2.94 -0.82 14.58
N GLU A 112 2.38 -1.52 15.56
CA GLU A 112 2.06 -0.98 16.89
C GLU A 112 3.35 -0.76 17.74
N GLU A 113 4.53 -0.48 17.15
CA GLU A 113 5.81 -0.42 17.90
C GLU A 113 6.65 0.86 17.76
N SER A 114 6.09 1.97 17.26
CA SER A 114 6.82 3.27 17.25
C SER A 114 6.30 4.28 18.29
N VAL A 115 5.88 3.82 19.47
CA VAL A 115 5.83 4.65 20.69
C VAL A 115 6.41 3.85 21.86
N LYS A 116 7.70 3.55 21.83
CA LYS A 116 8.50 3.26 23.03
C LYS A 116 10.01 3.24 22.72
N LYS A 117 10.60 4.43 22.67
CA LYS A 117 11.87 4.67 23.36
C LYS A 117 12.04 6.14 23.69
#